data_AF-A0A3R7ITJ4-F1
#
_entry.id   AF-A0A3R7ITJ4-F1
#
_cell.length_a   1.000
_cell.length_b   1.000
_cell.length_c   1.000
_cell.angle_alpha   90.00
_cell.angle_beta   90.00
_cell.angle_gamma   90.00
#
_symmetry.space_group_name_H-M   'P 1'
#
loop_
_entity.id
_entity.type
_entity.pdbx_description
1 polymer ?
#
loop_
_entity_poly.entity_id
_entity_poly.type
_entity_poly.pdbx_seq_one_letter_code
_entity_poly.pdbx_strand_id
1 'polypeptide(L)'
;MVGTDLKPTVGERAAGEPIRDDLFPLSFADGIFDGVVFAEVPERLPNPGDAIPELATVLETGGRPYLTRTRSACIATFDTPY
;
A
#
# COMPACT_ATOMS: atom_id res chain seq x y z
N MET A 1 3.15 -9.37 -26.82
CA MET A 1 3.34 -9.69 -25.40
C MET A 1 4.84 -9.76 -25.13
N VAL A 2 5.44 -8.66 -24.66
CA VAL A 2 6.82 -8.67 -24.17
C VAL A 2 6.70 -8.60 -22.67
N GLY A 3 6.95 -9.72 -21.98
CA GLY A 3 7.16 -9.72 -20.55
C GLY A 3 8.52 -9.13 -20.27
N THR A 4 8.56 -7.85 -19.90
CA THR A 4 9.75 -7.26 -19.31
C THR A 4 9.88 -7.79 -17.89
N ASP A 5 10.84 -8.69 -17.70
CA ASP A 5 11.34 -9.17 -16.42
C ASP A 5 11.91 -7.97 -15.63
N LEU A 6 11.02 -7.25 -14.94
CA LEU A 6 11.37 -6.24 -13.96
C LEU A 6 11.91 -6.95 -12.72
N LYS A 7 13.15 -7.44 -12.79
CA LYS A 7 13.93 -7.66 -11.57
C LYS A 7 14.39 -6.29 -11.09
N PRO A 8 13.94 -5.78 -9.94
CA PRO A 8 14.51 -4.57 -9.38
C PRO A 8 16.01 -4.81 -9.18
N THR A 9 16.83 -4.05 -9.90
CA THR A 9 18.28 -4.05 -9.74
C THR A 9 18.56 -3.59 -8.32
N VAL A 10 19.14 -4.47 -7.49
CA VAL A 10 19.50 -4.15 -6.11
C VAL A 10 20.42 -2.93 -6.12
N GLY A 11 19.90 -1.76 -5.77
CA GLY A 11 20.65 -0.50 -5.73
C GLY A 11 19.93 0.73 -6.26
N GLU A 12 18.90 0.58 -7.10
CA GLU A 12 18.09 1.72 -7.53
C GLU A 12 17.06 2.06 -6.45
N ARG A 13 17.26 3.20 -5.79
CA ARG A 13 16.21 3.79 -4.96
C ARG A 13 15.20 4.44 -5.88
N ALA A 14 13.98 3.94 -5.90
CA ALA A 14 12.87 4.71 -6.44
C ALA A 14 12.80 6.05 -5.68
N ALA A 15 12.83 7.16 -6.40
CA ALA A 15 12.62 8.47 -5.81
C ALA A 15 11.11 8.61 -5.54
N GLY A 16 10.71 8.49 -4.27
CA GLY A 16 9.35 8.77 -3.85
C GLY A 16 9.14 10.28 -3.68
N GLU A 17 7.96 10.77 -4.05
CA GLU A 17 7.52 12.13 -3.77
C GLU A 17 6.75 12.16 -2.44
N PRO A 18 7.16 12.96 -1.44
CA PRO A 18 6.41 13.08 -0.20
C PRO A 18 5.13 13.86 -0.44
N ILE A 19 3.99 13.21 -0.22
CA ILE A 19 2.67 13.83 -0.30
C ILE A 19 2.19 14.16 1.11
N ARG A 20 1.64 15.37 1.28
CA ARG A 20 0.98 15.81 2.51
C ARG A 20 -0.51 15.93 2.23
N ASP A 21 -1.24 14.91 2.59
CA ASP A 21 -2.69 14.88 2.42
C ASP A 21 -3.34 14.12 3.59
N ASP A 22 -4.66 14.22 3.67
CA ASP A 22 -5.43 13.40 4.57
C ASP A 22 -5.34 11.93 4.14
N LEU A 23 -5.27 11.05 5.14
CA LEU A 23 -5.22 9.61 4.90
C LEU A 23 -6.56 9.07 4.40
N PHE A 24 -7.67 9.78 4.68
CA PHE A 24 -9.02 9.44 4.24
C PHE A 24 -9.83 10.69 3.90
N PRO A 25 -10.42 10.79 2.71
CA PRO A 25 -10.21 9.90 1.55
C PRO A 25 -8.79 10.09 0.95
N LEU A 26 -8.24 9.03 0.35
CA LEU A 26 -6.98 9.11 -0.38
C LEU A 26 -7.19 9.87 -1.70
N SER A 27 -6.43 10.92 -1.95
CA SER A 27 -6.48 11.70 -3.20
C SER A 27 -5.82 11.03 -4.40
N PHE A 28 -5.83 9.70 -4.43
CA PHE A 28 -5.30 8.88 -5.50
C PHE A 28 -6.47 8.32 -6.33
N ALA A 29 -6.23 8.10 -7.62
CA ALA A 29 -7.20 7.37 -8.42
C ALA A 29 -7.24 5.89 -8.01
N ASP A 30 -8.38 5.24 -8.24
CA ASP A 30 -8.51 3.81 -8.02
C ASP A 30 -7.55 3.02 -8.92
N GLY A 31 -6.97 1.95 -8.39
CA GLY A 31 -6.15 1.02 -9.16
C GLY A 31 -4.89 1.63 -9.78
N ILE A 32 -4.15 2.48 -9.05
CA ILE A 32 -2.90 3.08 -9.56
C ILE A 32 -1.63 2.51 -8.94
N PHE A 33 -1.75 1.73 -7.87
CA PHE A 33 -0.61 1.13 -7.18
C PHE A 33 -0.65 -0.39 -7.30
N ASP A 34 0.49 -0.98 -7.61
CA ASP A 34 0.72 -2.43 -7.54
C ASP A 34 0.92 -2.92 -6.09
N GLY A 35 1.30 -2.01 -5.19
CA GLY A 35 1.47 -2.28 -3.77
C GLY A 35 1.42 -1.03 -2.92
N VAL A 36 0.91 -1.21 -1.70
CA VAL A 36 0.81 -0.12 -0.70
C VAL A 36 1.37 -0.61 0.62
N VAL A 37 2.26 0.18 1.22
CA VAL A 37 2.85 -0.12 2.53
C VAL A 37 2.27 0.82 3.57
N PHE A 38 1.57 0.25 4.55
CA PHE A 38 1.03 0.97 5.68
C PHE A 38 1.80 0.60 6.95
N ALA A 39 2.82 1.39 7.27
CA ALA A 39 3.81 1.06 8.28
C ALA A 39 3.66 1.89 9.56
N GLU A 40 3.33 1.25 10.68
CA GLU A 40 3.30 1.88 12.02
C GLU A 40 2.30 3.03 12.19
N VAL A 41 1.37 3.17 11.26
CA VAL A 41 0.30 4.18 11.26
C VAL A 41 -1.06 3.69 11.78
N PRO A 42 -1.50 2.41 11.64
CA PRO A 42 -2.89 2.02 11.93
C PRO A 42 -3.37 2.44 13.32
N GLU A 43 -2.51 2.32 14.34
CA GLU A 43 -2.83 2.61 15.74
C GLU A 43 -3.04 4.10 16.02
N ARG A 44 -2.63 4.97 15.09
CA ARG A 44 -2.78 6.43 15.20
C ARG A 44 -4.03 6.95 14.51
N LEU A 45 -4.73 6.10 13.76
CA LEU A 45 -5.96 6.48 13.09
C LEU A 45 -7.13 6.50 14.07
N PRO A 46 -8.06 7.46 13.94
CA PRO A 46 -9.27 7.49 14.75
C PRO A 46 -10.14 6.24 14.49
N ASN A 47 -10.22 5.78 13.24
CA ASN A 47 -10.96 4.59 12.82
C ASN A 47 -10.08 3.71 11.91
N PRO A 48 -9.22 2.83 12.44
CA PRO A 48 -8.34 2.00 11.61
C PRO A 48 -9.08 1.01 10.72
N GLY A 49 -10.35 0.70 11.02
CA GLY A 49 -11.19 -0.17 10.19
C GLY A 49 -11.54 0.44 8.84
N ASP A 50 -11.65 1.77 8.78
CA ASP A 50 -12.00 2.51 7.55
C ASP A 50 -10.79 2.61 6.60
N ALA A 51 -9.59 2.36 7.11
CA ALA A 51 -8.36 2.48 6.35
C ALA A 51 -8.13 1.37 5.35
N ILE A 52 -8.45 0.14 5.73
CA ILE A 52 -8.19 -1.04 4.91
C ILE A 52 -9.02 -1.00 3.61
N PRO A 53 -10.33 -0.68 3.64
CA PRO A 53 -11.13 -0.54 2.42
C PRO A 53 -10.59 0.52 1.45
N GLU A 54 -10.20 1.69 1.95
CA GLU A 54 -9.65 2.76 1.10
C GLU A 54 -8.26 2.41 0.55
N LEU A 55 -7.40 1.74 1.33
CA LEU A 55 -6.12 1.25 0.80
C LEU A 55 -6.33 0.21 -0.30
N ALA A 56 -7.44 -0.53 -0.28
CA ALA A 56 -7.80 -1.47 -1.32
C ALA A 56 -8.31 -0.80 -2.60
N THR A 57 -8.89 0.41 -2.54
CA THR A 57 -9.39 1.09 -3.75
C THR A 57 -8.25 1.57 -4.65
N VAL A 58 -7.15 2.04 -4.05
CA VAL A 58 -5.99 2.55 -4.79
C VAL A 58 -5.10 1.43 -5.38
N LEU A 59 -5.33 0.17 -4.98
CA LEU A 59 -4.62 -0.99 -5.49
C LEU A 59 -5.20 -1.47 -6.82
N GLU A 60 -4.32 -1.77 -7.78
CA GLU A 60 -4.69 -2.47 -9.01
C GLU A 60 -5.26 -3.87 -8.71
N THR A 61 -6.00 -4.46 -9.66
CA THR A 61 -6.43 -5.86 -9.55
C THR A 61 -5.21 -6.77 -9.39
N GLY A 62 -5.13 -7.47 -8.26
CA GLY A 62 -3.99 -8.33 -7.90
C GLY A 62 -2.85 -7.60 -7.17
N GLY A 63 -3.00 -6.30 -6.92
CA GLY A 63 -2.12 -5.51 -6.08
C GLY A 63 -2.15 -5.98 -4.62
N ARG A 64 -1.07 -5.67 -3.87
CA ARG A 64 -0.86 -6.24 -2.53
C ARG A 64 -0.71 -5.15 -1.46
N PRO A 65 -1.55 -5.18 -0.41
CA PRO A 65 -1.32 -4.35 0.77
C PRO A 65 -0.30 -5.02 1.71
N TYR A 66 0.59 -4.21 2.28
CA TYR A 66 1.54 -4.61 3.31
C TYR A 66 1.32 -3.76 4.57
N LEU A 67 1.09 -4.42 5.70
CA LEU A 67 0.85 -3.77 6.98
C LEU A 67 1.97 -4.10 7.98
N THR A 68 2.51 -3.11 8.68
CA THR A 68 3.42 -3.32 9.82
C THR A 68 2.90 -2.64 11.09
N ARG A 69 3.15 -3.26 12.25
CA ARG A 69 2.80 -2.75 13.58
C ARG A 69 3.88 -3.04 14.63
N THR A 70 4.05 -2.14 15.59
CA THR A 70 5.00 -2.24 16.71
C THR A 70 4.40 -3.06 17.85
N ARG A 71 4.33 -4.38 17.66
CA ARG A 71 4.42 -5.43 18.69
C ARG A 71 4.32 -6.77 17.96
N SER A 72 5.49 -7.39 17.74
CA SER A 72 5.69 -8.54 16.85
C SER A 72 5.42 -8.18 15.38
N ALA A 73 6.45 -7.72 14.68
CA ALA A 73 6.38 -7.37 13.26
C ALA A 73 5.84 -8.55 12.44
N CYS A 74 4.55 -8.49 12.11
CA CYS A 74 3.87 -9.42 11.21
C CYS A 74 3.61 -8.65 9.92
N ILE A 75 4.20 -9.09 8.82
CA ILE A 75 3.81 -8.63 7.49
C ILE A 75 2.54 -9.40 7.16
N ALA A 76 1.39 -8.74 7.31
CA ALA A 76 0.13 -9.29 6.83
C ALA A 76 -0.04 -8.88 5.37
N THR A 77 0.00 -9.86 4.47
CA THR A 77 -0.50 -9.71 3.11
C THR A 77 -1.99 -10.03 3.15
N PHE A 78 -2.83 -9.11 2.68
CA PHE A 78 -4.24 -9.41 2.51
C PHE A 78 -4.45 -9.84 1.06
N ASP A 79 -4.89 -11.09 0.86
CA ASP A 79 -5.46 -11.50 -0.42
C ASP A 79 -6.86 -10.89 -0.47
N THR A 80 -6.98 -9.73 -1.12
CA THR A 80 -8.27 -9.09 -1.37
C THR A 80 -9.01 -9.84 -2.48
N PRO A 81 -10.18 -10.47 -2.21
CA PRO A 81 -11.02 -11.03 -3.25
C PRO A 81 -11.99 -9.94 -3.72
N TYR A 82 -11.59 -9.15 -4.72
CA TYR A 82 -12.50 -8.28 -5.46
C TYR A 82 -12.30 -8.49 -6.95
#